data_AF-A0A3M9X854-F1
#
_entry.id   AF-A0A3M9X854-F1
#
_cell.length_a   1.000
_cell.length_b   1.000
_cell.length_c   1.000
_cell.angle_alpha   90.00
_cell.angle_beta   90.00
_cell.angle_gamma   90.00
#
_symmetry.space_group_name_H-M   'P 1'
#
loop_
_entity.id
_entity.type
_entity.pdbx_description
1 polymer ?
#
loop_
_entity_poly.entity_id
_entity_poly.type
_entity_poly.pdbx_seq_one_letter_code
_entity_poly.pdbx_strand_id
1 'polypeptide(L)'
;MIGNVTTCPTCGKPARLADGEFNVTADDVSLISGPPLTRAILDQLQTIAARAKAHEITPEEAVEQVTQVAPELGRLMERAIVLGLPILAFLVSLIALYLQYEGNRSSDEFQTAALNLMTTQTEAAEALVHSKEGAHDNRVDGKGGDPAKAKPDKKPVTAKGPSKRRQEVNKERRRKLIAERKEFPRGR
;
A
#
# COMPACT_ATOMS: atom_id res chain seq x y z
N MET A 1 -1.49 -3.77 -0.51
CA MET A 1 -1.61 -2.68 -1.49
C MET A 1 -3.06 -2.63 -1.96
N ILE A 2 -3.69 -1.46 -1.89
CA ILE A 2 -5.07 -1.24 -2.37
C ILE A 2 -5.00 -1.38 -3.91
N GLY A 3 -5.78 -2.28 -4.49
CA GLY A 3 -5.69 -2.65 -5.91
C GLY A 3 -6.03 -1.51 -6.87
N ASN A 4 -5.99 -1.82 -8.17
CA ASN A 4 -6.40 -0.99 -9.31
C ASN A 4 -7.89 -0.57 -9.23
N VAL A 5 -8.27 0.17 -8.19
CA VAL A 5 -9.63 0.65 -7.93
C VAL A 5 -9.59 2.17 -8.00
N THR A 6 -10.28 2.73 -8.98
CA THR A 6 -10.46 4.17 -9.15
C THR A 6 -11.93 4.53 -8.99
N THR A 7 -12.24 5.80 -8.77
CA THR A 7 -13.63 6.26 -8.76
C THR A 7 -14.05 6.56 -10.19
N CYS A 8 -15.14 5.95 -10.67
CA CYS A 8 -15.65 6.20 -12.00
C CYS A 8 -16.06 7.69 -12.14
N PRO A 9 -15.51 8.44 -13.10
CA PRO A 9 -15.82 9.86 -13.24
C PRO A 9 -17.29 10.11 -13.64
N THR A 10 -17.94 9.13 -14.28
CA THR A 10 -19.34 9.26 -14.75
C THR A 10 -20.36 9.00 -13.65
N CYS A 11 -20.14 8.00 -12.78
CA CYS A 11 -21.14 7.56 -11.79
C CYS A 11 -20.69 7.63 -10.33
N GLY A 12 -19.43 7.97 -10.06
CA GLY A 12 -18.88 8.09 -8.70
C GLY A 12 -18.70 6.77 -7.94
N LYS A 13 -19.00 5.61 -8.55
CA LYS A 13 -18.82 4.29 -7.92
C LYS A 13 -17.37 3.82 -8.06
N PRO A 14 -16.86 3.00 -7.12
CA PRO A 14 -15.57 2.36 -7.28
C PRO A 14 -15.60 1.43 -8.50
N ALA A 15 -14.68 1.64 -9.43
CA ALA A 15 -14.48 0.85 -10.63
C ALA A 15 -13.08 0.24 -10.61
N ARG A 16 -12.96 -1.02 -11.03
CA ARG A 16 -11.67 -1.68 -11.19
C ARG A 16 -11.11 -1.34 -12.57
N LEU A 17 -9.87 -0.83 -12.63
CA LEU A 17 -9.16 -0.65 -13.89
C LEU A 17 -8.76 -2.02 -14.43
N ALA A 18 -8.92 -2.19 -15.74
CA ALA A 18 -8.42 -3.38 -16.41
C ALA A 18 -6.88 -3.34 -16.45
N ASP A 19 -6.25 -4.51 -16.31
CA ASP A 19 -4.79 -4.62 -16.37
C ASP A 19 -4.35 -4.61 -17.84
N GLY A 20 -3.34 -3.80 -18.19
CA GLY A 20 -2.77 -3.71 -19.54
C GLY A 20 -2.63 -2.28 -20.08
N GLU A 21 -2.09 -2.17 -21.28
CA GLU A 21 -1.98 -0.95 -22.07
C GLU A 21 -3.17 -0.85 -23.03
N PHE A 22 -3.96 0.21 -22.88
CA PHE A 22 -5.14 0.45 -23.71
C PHE A 22 -4.90 1.65 -24.61
N ASN A 23 -5.23 1.50 -25.90
CA ASN A 23 -5.36 2.62 -26.82
C ASN A 23 -6.79 3.16 -26.71
N VAL A 24 -6.92 4.39 -26.23
CA VAL A 24 -8.22 5.08 -26.16
C VAL A 24 -8.31 6.01 -27.36
N THR A 25 -9.09 5.60 -28.36
CA THR A 25 -9.48 6.45 -29.49
C THR A 25 -10.86 7.06 -29.18
N ALA A 26 -11.25 8.16 -29.84
CA ALA A 26 -12.48 8.91 -29.52
C ALA A 26 -13.75 8.04 -29.41
N ASP A 27 -13.82 6.93 -30.16
CA ASP A 27 -14.99 6.05 -30.22
C ASP A 27 -14.70 4.59 -29.81
N ASP A 28 -13.46 4.22 -29.48
CA ASP A 28 -13.10 2.82 -29.17
C ASP A 28 -11.94 2.69 -28.18
N VAL A 29 -12.01 1.66 -27.34
CA VAL A 29 -10.97 1.29 -26.38
C VAL A 29 -10.45 -0.09 -26.77
N SER A 30 -9.26 -0.12 -27.36
CA SER A 30 -8.59 -1.37 -27.74
C SER A 30 -7.45 -1.70 -26.79
N LEU A 31 -7.32 -2.97 -26.42
CA LEU A 31 -6.17 -3.46 -25.65
C LEU A 31 -4.97 -3.61 -26.62
N ILE A 32 -3.90 -2.84 -26.41
CA ILE A 32 -2.66 -2.91 -27.20
C ILE A 32 -1.83 -4.10 -26.72
N SER A 33 -1.57 -4.15 -25.42
CA SER A 33 -0.77 -5.18 -24.78
C SER A 33 -1.30 -5.41 -23.37
N GLY A 34 -1.27 -6.64 -22.90
CA GLY A 34 -1.71 -6.96 -21.55
C GLY A 34 -0.94 -8.17 -21.03
N PRO A 35 -0.76 -8.28 -19.71
CA PRO A 35 -0.21 -9.50 -19.15
C PRO A 35 -1.12 -10.68 -19.53
N PRO A 36 -0.55 -11.83 -19.94
CA PRO A 36 -1.33 -12.99 -20.38
C PRO A 36 -2.25 -13.52 -19.26
N LEU A 37 -1.90 -13.24 -18.00
CA LEU A 37 -2.70 -13.52 -16.81
C LEU A 37 -3.23 -12.22 -16.22
N THR A 38 -4.47 -11.87 -16.59
CA THR A 38 -5.18 -10.75 -15.94
C THR A 38 -5.75 -11.18 -14.60
N ARG A 39 -6.04 -10.23 -13.72
CA ARG A 39 -6.64 -10.54 -12.42
C ARG A 39 -8.03 -11.20 -12.54
N ALA A 40 -8.80 -10.83 -13.55
CA ALA A 40 -10.10 -11.46 -13.82
C ALA A 40 -9.95 -12.95 -14.16
N ILE A 41 -8.94 -13.29 -14.97
CA ILE A 41 -8.58 -14.68 -15.27
C ILE A 41 -8.17 -15.41 -13.98
N LEU A 42 -7.33 -14.80 -13.15
CA LEU A 42 -6.91 -15.40 -11.86
C LEU A 42 -8.08 -15.66 -10.91
N ASP A 43 -9.03 -14.73 -10.81
CA ASP A 43 -10.24 -14.89 -9.98
C ASP A 43 -11.12 -16.06 -10.49
N GLN A 44 -11.23 -16.23 -11.81
CA GLN A 44 -11.94 -17.36 -12.41
C GLN A 44 -11.22 -18.69 -12.16
N LEU A 45 -9.90 -18.74 -12.37
CA LEU A 45 -9.08 -19.92 -12.08
C LEU A 45 -9.15 -20.31 -10.60
N GLN A 46 -9.16 -19.33 -9.69
CA GLN A 46 -9.34 -19.57 -8.25
C GLN A 46 -10.69 -20.21 -7.96
N THR A 47 -11.75 -19.74 -8.62
CA THR A 47 -13.11 -20.30 -8.46
C THR A 47 -13.15 -21.75 -8.94
N ILE A 48 -12.57 -22.05 -10.11
CA ILE A 48 -12.48 -23.42 -10.64
C ILE A 48 -11.68 -24.31 -9.67
N ALA A 49 -10.53 -23.84 -9.18
CA ALA A 49 -9.70 -24.57 -8.24
C ALA A 49 -10.41 -24.85 -6.91
N ALA A 50 -11.20 -23.90 -6.40
CA ALA A 50 -12.00 -24.07 -5.19
C ALA A 50 -13.06 -25.17 -5.36
N ARG A 51 -13.78 -25.17 -6.50
CA ARG A 51 -14.78 -26.19 -6.84
C ARG A 51 -14.17 -27.58 -7.03
N ALA A 52 -13.03 -27.66 -7.71
CA ALA A 52 -12.28 -28.91 -7.88
C ALA A 52 -11.80 -29.47 -6.52
N LYS A 53 -11.29 -28.60 -5.63
CA LYS A 53 -10.90 -28.98 -4.27
C LYS A 53 -12.08 -29.44 -3.42
N ALA A 54 -13.26 -28.85 -3.62
CA ALA A 54 -14.50 -29.27 -2.98
C ALA A 54 -15.11 -30.55 -3.59
N HIS A 55 -14.48 -31.11 -4.63
CA HIS A 55 -14.97 -32.25 -5.40
C HIS A 55 -16.34 -32.00 -6.06
N GLU A 56 -16.66 -30.74 -6.36
CA GLU A 56 -17.90 -30.36 -7.07
C GLU A 56 -17.81 -30.58 -8.59
N ILE A 57 -16.58 -30.67 -9.12
CA ILE A 57 -16.28 -30.90 -10.53
C ILE A 57 -15.17 -31.96 -10.64
N THR A 58 -15.18 -32.74 -11.72
CA THR A 58 -14.13 -33.73 -11.97
C THR A 58 -12.84 -33.07 -12.44
N PRO A 59 -11.68 -33.75 -12.36
CA PRO A 59 -10.42 -33.22 -12.91
C PRO A 59 -10.51 -32.86 -14.40
N GLU A 60 -11.25 -33.64 -15.19
CA GLU A 60 -11.45 -33.42 -16.62
C GLU A 60 -12.30 -32.17 -16.87
N GLU A 61 -13.40 -32.01 -16.13
CA GLU A 61 -14.25 -30.81 -16.19
C GLU A 61 -13.49 -29.54 -15.75
N ALA A 62 -12.61 -29.67 -14.75
CA ALA A 62 -11.77 -28.56 -14.32
C ALA A 62 -10.82 -28.12 -15.43
N VAL A 63 -10.20 -29.06 -16.14
CA VAL A 63 -9.31 -28.78 -17.28
C VAL A 63 -10.08 -28.13 -18.40
N GLU A 64 -11.28 -28.62 -18.74
CA GLU A 64 -12.12 -28.01 -19.77
C GLU A 64 -12.48 -26.57 -19.43
N GLN A 65 -12.88 -26.29 -18.19
CA GLN A 65 -13.17 -24.93 -17.71
C GLN A 65 -11.92 -24.04 -17.74
N VAL A 66 -10.75 -24.56 -17.35
CA VAL A 66 -9.48 -23.82 -17.44
C VAL A 66 -9.14 -23.51 -18.90
N THR A 67 -9.35 -24.45 -19.83
CA THR A 67 -9.10 -24.25 -21.27
C THR A 67 -9.98 -23.15 -21.86
N GLN A 68 -11.24 -23.00 -21.39
CA GLN A 68 -12.13 -21.93 -21.81
C GLN A 68 -11.66 -20.55 -21.34
N VAL A 69 -11.08 -20.47 -20.14
CA VAL A 69 -10.58 -19.22 -19.55
C VAL A 69 -9.19 -18.85 -20.08
N ALA A 70 -8.29 -19.83 -20.15
CA ALA A 70 -6.90 -19.69 -20.51
C ALA A 70 -6.43 -20.92 -21.31
N PRO A 71 -6.58 -20.91 -22.66
CA PRO A 71 -6.31 -22.07 -23.51
C PRO A 71 -4.90 -22.64 -23.37
N GLU A 72 -3.91 -21.78 -23.17
CA GLU A 72 -2.52 -22.20 -23.01
C GLU A 72 -2.30 -23.00 -21.71
N LEU A 73 -2.93 -22.58 -20.62
CA LEU A 73 -2.89 -23.30 -19.34
C LEU A 73 -3.66 -24.61 -19.40
N GLY A 74 -4.81 -24.62 -20.06
CA GLY A 74 -5.61 -25.83 -20.28
C GLY A 74 -4.79 -26.94 -20.93
N ARG A 75 -4.10 -26.63 -22.03
CA ARG A 75 -3.19 -27.57 -22.72
C ARG A 75 -2.05 -28.08 -21.85
N LEU A 76 -1.51 -27.24 -20.98
CA LEU A 76 -0.47 -27.65 -20.02
C LEU A 76 -1.04 -28.62 -18.97
N MET A 77 -2.25 -28.36 -18.47
CA MET A 77 -2.92 -29.23 -17.50
C MET A 77 -3.32 -30.58 -18.09
N GLU A 78 -3.83 -30.61 -19.33
CA GLU A 78 -4.11 -31.86 -20.05
C GLU A 78 -2.87 -32.76 -20.10
N ARG A 79 -1.73 -32.19 -20.50
CA ARG A 79 -0.45 -32.92 -20.56
C ARG A 79 0.00 -33.38 -19.18
N ALA A 80 -0.14 -32.54 -18.16
CA ALA A 80 0.26 -32.88 -16.80
C ALA A 80 -0.55 -34.05 -16.23
N ILE A 81 -1.84 -34.14 -16.53
CA ILE A 81 -2.68 -35.27 -16.08
C ILE A 81 -2.24 -36.57 -16.75
N VAL A 82 -2.00 -36.55 -18.06
CA VAL A 82 -1.55 -37.74 -18.81
C VAL A 82 -0.18 -38.23 -18.33
N LEU A 83 0.72 -37.31 -18.01
CA LEU A 83 2.08 -37.61 -17.58
C LEU A 83 2.19 -37.94 -16.08
N GLY A 84 1.15 -37.65 -15.30
CA GLY A 84 1.02 -37.99 -13.89
C GLY A 84 1.62 -36.99 -12.89
N LEU A 85 1.54 -37.38 -11.62
CA LEU A 85 1.95 -36.59 -10.45
C LEU A 85 3.36 -35.94 -10.49
N PRO A 86 4.44 -36.59 -10.99
CA PRO A 86 5.77 -35.98 -10.90
C PRO A 86 5.91 -34.70 -11.71
N ILE A 87 5.25 -34.60 -12.87
CA ILE A 87 5.29 -33.40 -13.71
C ILE A 87 4.49 -32.26 -13.08
N LEU A 88 3.40 -32.57 -12.40
CA LEU A 88 2.63 -31.58 -11.65
C LEU A 88 3.48 -30.99 -10.50
N ALA A 89 4.18 -31.84 -9.74
CA ALA A 89 5.11 -31.38 -8.70
C ALA A 89 6.23 -30.49 -9.26
N PHE A 90 6.80 -30.88 -10.41
CA PHE A 90 7.81 -30.08 -11.10
C PHE A 90 7.28 -28.71 -11.56
N LEU A 91 6.08 -28.67 -12.17
CA LEU A 91 5.42 -27.43 -12.57
C LEU A 91 5.16 -26.51 -11.38
N VAL A 92 4.65 -27.05 -10.27
CA VAL A 92 4.42 -26.27 -9.04
C VAL A 92 5.75 -25.74 -8.50
N SER A 93 6.82 -26.54 -8.52
CA SER A 93 8.15 -26.09 -8.11
C SER A 93 8.69 -24.95 -9.00
N LEU A 94 8.47 -25.02 -10.32
CA LEU A 94 8.86 -23.95 -11.24
C LEU A 94 8.07 -22.66 -11.02
N ILE A 95 6.76 -22.77 -10.81
CA ILE A 95 5.90 -21.61 -10.51
C ILE A 95 6.33 -20.97 -9.19
N ALA A 96 6.59 -21.77 -8.15
CA ALA A 96 7.08 -21.28 -6.86
C ALA A 96 8.43 -20.55 -7.01
N LEU A 97 9.36 -21.13 -7.78
CA LEU A 97 10.65 -20.51 -8.06
C LEU A 97 10.49 -19.18 -8.83
N TYR A 98 9.59 -19.13 -9.81
CA TYR A 98 9.30 -17.92 -10.58
C TYR A 98 8.73 -16.81 -9.70
N LEU A 99 7.73 -17.13 -8.86
CA LEU A 99 7.13 -16.16 -7.93
C LEU A 99 8.16 -15.65 -6.91
N GLN A 100 9.06 -16.52 -6.45
CA GLN A 100 10.15 -16.12 -5.57
C GLN A 100 11.16 -15.21 -6.29
N TYR A 101 11.46 -15.49 -7.56
CA TYR A 101 12.32 -14.64 -8.38
C TYR A 101 11.72 -13.25 -8.61
N GLU A 102 10.44 -13.15 -9.01
CA GLU A 102 9.74 -11.86 -9.15
C GLU A 102 9.66 -11.10 -7.82
N GLY A 103 9.36 -11.81 -6.72
CA GLY A 103 9.33 -11.24 -5.38
C GLY A 103 10.67 -10.61 -5.01
N ASN A 104 11.78 -11.32 -5.23
CA ASN A 104 13.14 -10.82 -4.97
C ASN A 104 13.47 -9.60 -5.85
N ARG A 105 13.15 -9.64 -7.14
CA ARG A 105 13.40 -8.52 -8.06
C ARG A 105 12.67 -7.25 -7.61
N SER A 106 11.40 -7.37 -7.22
CA SER A 106 10.63 -6.22 -6.72
C SER A 106 11.17 -5.66 -5.39
N SER A 107 11.76 -6.53 -4.56
CA SER A 107 12.38 -6.14 -3.30
C SER A 107 13.67 -5.34 -3.51
N ASP A 108 14.48 -5.68 -4.51
CA ASP A 108 15.73 -4.96 -4.79
C ASP A 108 15.46 -3.52 -5.27
N GLU A 109 14.47 -3.34 -6.15
CA GLU A 109 14.04 -2.00 -6.59
C GLU A 109 13.47 -1.18 -5.42
N PHE A 110 12.70 -1.83 -4.54
CA PHE A 110 12.17 -1.17 -3.34
C PHE A 110 13.28 -0.81 -2.34
N GLN A 111 14.23 -1.71 -2.09
CA GLN A 111 15.34 -1.47 -1.17
C GLN A 111 16.25 -0.35 -1.65
N THR A 112 16.57 -0.32 -2.94
CA THR A 112 17.36 0.76 -3.55
C THR A 112 16.63 2.10 -3.50
N ALA A 113 15.33 2.13 -3.80
CA ALA A 113 14.51 3.34 -3.66
C ALA A 113 14.43 3.82 -2.20
N ALA A 114 14.25 2.90 -1.24
CA ALA A 114 14.22 3.22 0.18
C ALA A 114 15.56 3.75 0.69
N LEU A 115 16.68 3.15 0.27
CA LEU A 115 18.03 3.62 0.59
C LEU A 115 18.25 5.03 0.04
N ASN A 116 17.90 5.30 -1.22
CA ASN A 116 18.00 6.63 -1.82
C ASN A 116 17.15 7.68 -1.08
N LEU A 117 15.98 7.28 -0.58
CA LEU A 117 15.13 8.17 0.20
C LEU A 117 15.72 8.45 1.59
N MET A 118 16.38 7.47 2.21
CA MET A 118 17.10 7.70 3.47
C MET A 118 18.34 8.58 3.26
N THR A 119 19.13 8.36 2.21
CA THR A 119 20.32 9.18 1.93
C THR A 119 19.95 10.63 1.66
N THR A 120 18.89 10.87 0.88
CA THR A 120 18.40 12.23 0.65
C THR A 120 17.88 12.90 1.92
N GLN A 121 17.26 12.15 2.83
CA GLN A 121 16.87 12.68 4.14
C GLN A 121 18.08 13.01 5.04
N THR A 122 19.12 12.19 5.02
CA THR A 122 20.35 12.46 5.79
C THR A 122 21.08 13.69 5.24
N GLU A 123 21.21 13.82 3.93
CA GLU A 123 21.83 14.99 3.29
C GLU A 123 21.05 16.27 3.59
N ALA A 124 19.72 16.22 3.52
CA ALA A 124 18.88 17.37 3.89
C ALA A 124 19.01 17.73 5.38
N ALA A 125 19.15 16.74 6.27
CA ALA A 125 19.37 16.97 7.69
C ALA A 125 20.75 17.59 7.96
N GLU A 126 21.81 17.10 7.32
CA GLU A 126 23.17 17.66 7.42
C GLU A 126 23.23 19.10 6.90
N ALA A 127 22.57 19.40 5.78
CA ALA A 127 22.48 20.77 5.26
C ALA A 127 21.83 21.74 6.26
N LEU A 128 20.80 21.29 6.99
CA LEU A 128 20.16 22.08 8.04
C LEU A 128 21.10 22.31 9.24
N VAL A 129 21.86 21.31 9.65
CA VAL A 129 22.86 21.44 10.72
C VAL A 129 23.93 22.46 10.33
N HIS A 130 24.53 22.32 9.14
CA HIS A 130 25.56 23.24 8.66
C HIS A 130 25.05 24.68 8.44
N SER A 131 23.80 24.84 7.98
CA SER A 131 23.19 26.18 7.86
C SER A 131 23.08 26.91 9.21
N LYS A 132 22.94 26.14 10.30
CA LYS A 132 22.80 26.68 11.66
C LYS A 132 24.14 27.07 12.26
N GLU A 133 25.22 26.38 11.89
CA GLU A 133 26.59 26.73 12.30
C GLU A 133 27.06 28.04 11.66
N GLY A 134 26.80 28.23 10.36
CA GLY A 134 27.16 29.49 9.66
C GLY A 134 26.35 30.72 10.10
N ALA A 135 25.13 30.53 10.61
CA ALA A 135 24.31 31.63 11.15
C ALA A 135 24.78 32.12 12.52
N HIS A 136 25.63 31.36 13.23
CA HIS A 136 26.10 31.74 14.56
C HIS A 136 27.24 32.77 14.54
N ASP A 137 28.00 32.86 13.45
CA ASP A 137 29.10 33.84 13.28
C ASP A 137 28.63 35.23 12.82
N ASN A 138 27.43 35.34 12.26
CA ASN A 138 26.74 36.63 12.06
C ASN A 138 25.90 37.03 13.27
N ARG A 139 26.27 36.57 14.48
CA ARG A 139 25.83 37.21 15.71
C ARG A 139 26.45 38.59 15.72
N VAL A 140 25.72 39.54 15.13
CA VAL A 140 25.94 40.98 15.24
C VAL A 140 26.46 41.21 16.64
N ASP A 141 27.68 41.75 16.76
CA ASP A 141 28.18 42.44 17.93
C ASP A 141 27.28 43.68 18.15
N GLY A 142 26.02 43.40 18.41
CA GLY A 142 25.11 44.33 19.02
C GLY A 142 25.75 44.57 20.36
N LYS A 143 26.43 45.70 20.47
CA LYS A 143 26.35 46.57 21.64
C LYS A 143 24.85 46.75 21.97
N GLY A 144 24.22 45.68 22.43
CA GLY A 144 22.94 45.69 23.09
C GLY A 144 23.23 46.40 24.37
N GLY A 145 22.89 47.70 24.42
CA GLY A 145 22.62 48.33 25.68
C GLY A 145 21.76 47.37 26.49
N ASP A 146 22.21 47.10 27.72
CA ASP A 146 21.60 46.16 28.64
C ASP A 146 20.08 46.16 28.43
N PRO A 147 19.44 45.01 28.14
CA PRO A 147 17.99 44.97 28.03
C PRO A 147 17.46 45.55 29.33
N ALA A 148 16.91 46.76 29.23
CA ALA A 148 16.51 47.55 30.38
C ALA A 148 15.65 46.62 31.24
N LYS A 149 16.15 46.32 32.45
CA LYS A 149 15.53 45.38 33.38
C LYS A 149 14.02 45.58 33.32
N ALA A 150 13.32 44.62 32.72
CA ALA A 150 11.89 44.71 32.57
C ALA A 150 11.31 44.88 33.98
N LYS A 151 10.78 46.08 34.27
CA LYS A 151 10.23 46.38 35.57
C LYS A 151 9.17 45.30 35.89
N PRO A 152 9.24 44.61 37.03
CA PRO A 152 8.37 43.48 37.37
C PRO A 152 6.91 43.86 37.67
N ASP A 153 6.45 45.04 37.23
CA ASP A 153 5.16 45.62 37.67
C ASP A 153 3.92 45.07 36.97
N LYS A 154 4.07 44.12 36.03
CA LYS A 154 2.90 43.44 35.47
C LYS A 154 2.56 42.22 36.34
N LYS A 155 1.64 42.44 37.28
CA LYS A 155 0.93 41.39 38.02
C LYS A 155 0.60 40.23 37.07
N PRO A 156 0.89 38.97 37.44
CA PRO A 156 0.61 37.83 36.58
C PRO A 156 -0.85 37.89 36.16
N VAL A 157 -1.09 37.96 34.86
CA VAL A 157 -2.44 37.92 34.31
C VAL A 157 -3.02 36.60 34.78
N THR A 158 -3.94 36.64 35.73
CA THR A 158 -4.65 35.48 36.26
C THR A 158 -5.25 34.75 35.07
N ALA A 159 -4.64 33.63 34.70
CA ALA A 159 -5.11 32.81 33.60
C ALA A 159 -6.55 32.42 33.92
N LYS A 160 -7.49 32.93 33.13
CA LYS A 160 -8.90 32.59 33.28
C LYS A 160 -9.00 31.07 33.23
N GLY A 161 -9.59 30.48 34.27
CA GLY A 161 -9.76 29.04 34.36
C GLY A 161 -10.42 28.47 33.10
N PRO A 162 -10.10 27.23 32.70
CA PRO A 162 -10.66 26.62 31.51
C PRO A 162 -12.20 26.64 31.57
N SER A 163 -12.84 27.08 30.49
CA SER A 163 -14.31 27.19 30.43
C SER A 163 -14.97 25.85 30.71
N LYS A 164 -16.12 25.87 31.40
CA LYS A 164 -16.92 24.65 31.70
C LYS A 164 -17.17 23.81 30.45
N ARG A 165 -17.46 24.47 29.32
CA ARG A 165 -17.64 23.83 28.00
C ARG A 165 -16.40 23.03 27.56
N ARG A 166 -15.18 23.56 27.74
CA ARG A 166 -13.95 22.82 27.40
C ARG A 166 -13.76 21.58 28.28
N GLN A 167 -14.14 21.66 29.55
CA GLN A 167 -14.06 20.52 30.46
C GLN A 167 -15.04 19.41 30.06
N GLU A 168 -16.26 19.78 29.66
CA GLU A 168 -17.29 18.83 29.18
C GLU A 168 -16.85 18.13 27.89
N VAL A 169 -16.36 18.86 26.89
CA VAL A 169 -15.86 18.28 25.64
C VAL A 169 -14.71 17.31 25.89
N ASN A 170 -13.75 17.67 26.77
CA ASN A 170 -12.65 16.77 27.12
C ASN A 170 -13.14 15.52 27.88
N LYS A 171 -14.18 15.65 28.72
CA LYS A 171 -14.77 14.53 29.44
C LYS A 171 -15.46 13.56 28.49
N GLU A 172 -16.21 14.05 27.50
CA GLU A 172 -16.83 13.22 26.47
C GLU A 172 -15.79 12.53 25.58
N ARG A 173 -14.77 13.26 25.12
CA ARG A 173 -13.68 12.70 24.32
C ARG A 173 -12.97 11.55 25.05
N ARG A 174 -12.73 11.72 26.35
CA ARG A 174 -12.10 10.68 27.19
C ARG A 174 -13.01 9.45 27.35
N ARG A 175 -14.33 9.63 27.48
CA ARG A 175 -15.29 8.51 27.53
C ARG A 175 -15.29 7.73 26.22
N LYS A 176 -15.29 8.41 25.08
CA LYS A 176 -15.26 7.78 23.75
C LYS A 176 -13.99 6.95 23.53
N LEU A 177 -12.83 7.51 23.88
CA LEU A 177 -11.55 6.79 23.77
C LEU A 177 -11.48 5.55 24.67
N ILE A 178 -12.12 5.57 25.84
CA ILE A 178 -12.18 4.40 26.72
C ILE A 178 -13.10 3.31 26.11
N ALA A 179 -14.20 3.70 25.48
CA ALA A 179 -15.09 2.76 24.78
C ALA A 179 -14.38 2.11 23.58
N GLU A 180 -13.72 2.89 22.72
CA GLU A 180 -12.94 2.38 21.58
C GLU A 180 -11.84 1.40 22.02
N ARG A 181 -11.16 1.67 23.15
CA ARG A 181 -10.14 0.76 23.70
C ARG A 181 -10.70 -0.57 24.22
N LYS A 182 -11.98 -0.62 24.61
CA LYS A 182 -12.66 -1.87 25.00
C LYS A 182 -13.03 -2.70 23.79
N GLU A 183 -13.39 -2.06 22.68
CA GLU A 183 -13.70 -2.74 21.41
C GLU A 183 -12.46 -3.30 20.73
N PHE A 184 -11.30 -2.63 20.90
CA PHE A 184 -10.01 -3.08 20.36
C PHE A 184 -9.00 -3.30 21.49
N PRO A 185 -9.12 -4.40 22.27
CA PRO A 185 -8.11 -4.74 23.27
C PRO A 185 -6.79 -5.00 22.55
N ARG A 186 -5.82 -4.10 22.73
CA ARG A 186 -4.45 -4.36 22.32
C ARG A 186 -3.98 -5.55 23.13
N GLY A 187 -3.87 -6.72 22.48
CA GLY A 187 -3.37 -7.95 23.09
C GLY A 187 -2.11 -7.66 23.88
N ARG A 188 -2.07 -8.14 25.12
CA ARG A 188 -0.87 -8.14 25.95
C ARG A 188 0.11 -9.18 25.43
#